data_AF-Q8GBA8-F1
#
_entry.id   AF-Q8GBA8-F1
#
_cell.length_a   1.000
_cell.length_b   1.000
_cell.length_c   1.000
_cell.angle_alpha   90.00
_cell.angle_beta   90.00
_cell.angle_gamma   90.00
#
_symmetry.space_group_name_H-M   'P 1'
#
loop_
_entity.id
_entity.type
_entity.pdbx_description
1 polymer ?
#
loop_
_entity_poly.entity_id
_entity_poly.type
_entity_poly.pdbx_seq_one_letter_code
_entity_poly.pdbx_strand_id
1 'polypeptide(L)'
;LPVLKAVAKAGKPLLIIAEDVEGEALATLVVNTMRGIVKVAAVKAPGFGDRRKAMLQDIATLTAGTVISEEIGLELEKATLEDLGQAKRVVINKDTTTVIDGIGEEATIQGRVSQIRQQIEEATSDYDREKLQERVAKLAGGVAVIKVGAATEVEMKEKKAR
;
A
#
# COMPACT_ATOMS: atom_id res chain seq x y z
N LEU A 1 -12.95 -13.01 -10.49
CA LEU A 1 -11.75 -12.24 -10.09
C LEU A 1 -10.61 -12.42 -11.10
N PRO A 2 -10.65 -11.71 -12.24
CA PRO A 2 -9.60 -11.76 -13.26
C PRO A 2 -8.22 -11.33 -12.72
N VAL A 3 -8.19 -10.32 -11.83
CA VAL A 3 -6.97 -9.85 -11.15
C VAL A 3 -6.28 -10.97 -10.37
N LEU A 4 -7.01 -11.75 -9.57
CA LEU A 4 -6.42 -12.85 -8.80
C LEU A 4 -5.78 -13.92 -9.70
N LYS A 5 -6.39 -14.23 -10.85
CA LYS A 5 -5.83 -15.17 -11.82
C LYS A 5 -4.54 -14.63 -12.44
N ALA A 6 -4.52 -13.34 -12.79
CA ALA A 6 -3.35 -12.67 -13.35
C ALA A 6 -2.18 -12.67 -12.35
N VAL A 7 -2.45 -12.32 -11.09
CA VAL A 7 -1.45 -12.36 -10.01
C VAL A 7 -0.94 -13.78 -9.75
N ALA A 8 -1.84 -14.77 -9.67
CA ALA A 8 -1.45 -16.16 -9.46
C ALA A 8 -0.52 -16.67 -10.57
N LYS A 9 -0.81 -16.30 -11.83
CA LYS A 9 0.05 -16.62 -12.98
C LYS A 9 1.43 -15.95 -12.90
N ALA A 10 1.50 -14.74 -12.35
CA ALA A 10 2.76 -14.03 -12.13
C ALA A 10 3.59 -14.60 -10.95
N GLY A 11 3.01 -15.50 -10.14
CA GLY A 11 3.70 -16.13 -9.00
C GLY A 11 4.07 -15.17 -7.87
N LYS A 12 3.49 -13.96 -7.85
CA LYS A 12 3.74 -12.92 -6.84
C LYS A 12 2.60 -12.88 -5.81
N PRO A 13 2.87 -12.51 -4.55
CA PRO A 13 1.81 -12.24 -3.58
C PRO A 13 1.07 -10.94 -3.91
N LEU A 14 -0.16 -10.80 -3.42
CA LEU A 14 -1.01 -9.60 -3.58
C LEU A 14 -1.39 -9.02 -2.22
N LEU A 15 -1.32 -7.70 -2.13
CA LEU A 15 -1.92 -6.93 -1.05
C LEU A 15 -3.14 -6.18 -1.59
N ILE A 16 -4.28 -6.34 -0.92
CA ILE A 16 -5.50 -5.58 -1.18
C ILE A 16 -5.62 -4.49 -0.12
N ILE A 17 -5.74 -3.24 -0.55
CA ILE A 17 -6.02 -2.09 0.31
C ILE A 17 -7.34 -1.50 -0.18
N ALA A 18 -8.41 -1.70 0.57
CA ALA A 18 -9.77 -1.29 0.17
C ALA A 18 -10.53 -0.68 1.36
N GLU A 19 -11.63 0.01 1.09
CA GLU A 19 -12.52 0.49 2.14
C GLU A 19 -12.96 -0.64 3.07
N ASP A 20 -13.47 -1.72 2.48
CA ASP A 20 -13.74 -2.95 3.20
C ASP A 20 -13.60 -4.18 2.31
N VAL A 21 -13.40 -5.34 2.95
CA VAL A 21 -13.39 -6.65 2.29
C VAL A 21 -14.21 -7.60 3.15
N GLU A 22 -15.44 -7.86 2.74
CA GLU A 22 -16.43 -8.58 3.55
C GLU A 22 -17.05 -9.79 2.85
N GLY A 23 -17.83 -10.56 3.60
CA GLY A 23 -18.70 -11.62 3.10
C GLY A 23 -17.96 -12.69 2.30
N GLU A 24 -18.52 -13.03 1.14
CA GLU A 24 -18.01 -14.08 0.26
C GLU A 24 -16.60 -13.76 -0.28
N ALA A 25 -16.29 -12.49 -0.52
CA ALA A 25 -14.98 -12.08 -1.01
C ALA A 25 -13.89 -12.41 0.02
N LEU A 26 -14.10 -12.05 1.29
CA LEU A 26 -13.17 -12.35 2.37
C LEU A 26 -13.01 -13.86 2.57
N ALA A 27 -14.12 -14.61 2.64
CA ALA A 27 -14.09 -16.06 2.80
C ALA A 27 -13.29 -16.74 1.67
N THR A 28 -13.50 -16.29 0.43
CA THR A 28 -12.79 -16.79 -0.75
C THR A 28 -11.28 -16.50 -0.67
N LEU A 29 -10.88 -15.30 -0.23
CA LEU A 29 -9.46 -14.96 -0.05
C LEU A 29 -8.79 -15.82 1.02
N VAL A 30 -9.47 -16.05 2.15
CA VAL A 30 -8.96 -16.90 3.24
C VAL A 30 -8.74 -18.33 2.76
N VAL A 31 -9.75 -18.94 2.13
CA VAL A 31 -9.65 -20.33 1.65
C VAL A 31 -8.55 -20.48 0.59
N ASN A 32 -8.44 -19.54 -0.35
CA ASN A 32 -7.39 -19.60 -1.39
C ASN A 32 -5.98 -19.41 -0.82
N THR A 33 -5.84 -18.56 0.20
CA THR A 33 -4.56 -18.34 0.89
C THR A 33 -4.14 -19.57 1.69
N MET A 34 -5.07 -20.20 2.43
CA MET A 34 -4.81 -21.44 3.17
C MET A 34 -4.44 -22.61 2.26
N ARG A 35 -5.03 -22.69 1.07
CA ARG A 35 -4.71 -23.72 0.06
C ARG A 35 -3.43 -23.42 -0.73
N GLY A 36 -2.78 -22.28 -0.50
CA GLY A 36 -1.58 -21.87 -1.22
C GLY A 36 -1.79 -21.54 -2.70
N ILE A 37 -3.04 -21.38 -3.14
CA ILE A 37 -3.39 -21.09 -4.53
C ILE A 37 -2.96 -19.66 -4.89
N VAL A 38 -3.25 -18.71 -4.00
CA VAL A 38 -2.82 -17.31 -4.12
C VAL A 38 -2.39 -16.82 -2.75
N LYS A 39 -1.22 -16.19 -2.66
CA LYS A 39 -0.76 -15.54 -1.43
C LYS A 39 -1.34 -14.13 -1.38
N VAL A 40 -2.45 -13.94 -0.66
CA VAL A 40 -3.14 -12.64 -0.56
C VAL A 40 -3.23 -12.19 0.89
N ALA A 41 -3.06 -10.89 1.11
CA ALA A 41 -3.45 -10.22 2.35
C ALA A 41 -4.39 -9.06 2.01
N ALA A 42 -5.33 -8.74 2.89
CA ALA A 42 -6.25 -7.62 2.75
C ALA A 42 -6.22 -6.76 4.01
N VAL A 43 -6.19 -5.44 3.84
CA VAL A 43 -6.23 -4.45 4.93
C VAL A 43 -7.19 -3.32 4.58
N LYS A 44 -7.75 -2.68 5.61
CA LYS A 44 -8.60 -1.50 5.42
C LYS A 44 -7.76 -0.30 5.00
N ALA A 45 -8.29 0.49 4.07
CA ALA A 45 -7.70 1.73 3.63
C ALA A 45 -7.65 2.75 4.80
N PRO A 46 -6.59 3.55 4.90
CA PRO A 46 -6.46 4.52 5.98
C PRO A 46 -7.44 5.69 5.79
N GLY A 47 -7.97 6.20 6.89
CA GLY A 47 -8.89 7.34 6.89
C GLY A 47 -10.29 7.01 6.35
N PHE A 48 -11.07 8.07 6.12
CA PHE A 48 -12.46 8.00 5.66
C PHE A 48 -12.81 9.16 4.73
N GLY A 49 -13.87 9.01 3.93
CA GLY A 49 -14.32 10.02 2.97
C GLY A 49 -13.22 10.41 1.99
N ASP A 50 -13.14 11.69 1.65
CA ASP A 50 -12.16 12.20 0.68
C ASP A 50 -10.71 12.01 1.12
N ARG A 51 -10.46 11.97 2.44
CA ARG A 51 -9.12 11.68 2.96
C ARG A 51 -8.67 10.27 2.64
N ARG A 52 -9.58 9.29 2.66
CA ARG A 52 -9.26 7.91 2.25
C ARG A 52 -8.80 7.88 0.80
N LYS A 53 -9.54 8.54 -0.09
CA LYS A 53 -9.19 8.64 -1.52
C LYS A 53 -7.83 9.29 -1.72
N ALA A 54 -7.58 10.41 -1.02
CA ALA A 54 -6.31 11.10 -1.09
C ALA A 54 -5.13 10.25 -0.59
N MET A 55 -5.31 9.50 0.50
CA MET A 55 -4.29 8.60 1.05
C MET A 55 -4.08 7.35 0.19
N LEU A 56 -5.13 6.80 -0.42
CA LEU A 56 -4.99 5.72 -1.41
C LEU A 56 -4.18 6.20 -2.63
N GLN A 57 -4.43 7.43 -3.09
CA GLN A 57 -3.64 8.02 -4.17
C GLN A 57 -2.17 8.23 -3.77
N ASP A 58 -1.90 8.56 -2.50
CA ASP A 58 -0.53 8.65 -1.99
C ASP A 58 0.19 7.29 -2.04
N ILE A 59 -0.49 6.22 -1.63
CA ILE A 59 0.04 4.85 -1.68
C ILE A 59 0.23 4.40 -3.14
N ALA A 60 -0.73 4.70 -4.01
CA ALA A 60 -0.66 4.41 -5.44
C ALA A 60 0.54 5.12 -6.07
N THR A 61 0.76 6.40 -5.74
CA THR A 61 1.94 7.17 -6.19
C THR A 61 3.25 6.55 -5.71
N LEU A 62 3.32 6.14 -4.44
CA LEU A 62 4.50 5.49 -3.86
C LEU A 62 4.82 4.13 -4.52
N THR A 63 3.80 3.42 -4.99
CA THR A 63 3.92 2.06 -5.52
C THR A 63 3.81 1.98 -7.04
N ALA A 64 3.67 3.10 -7.75
CA ALA A 64 3.36 3.19 -9.17
C ALA A 64 2.10 2.41 -9.58
N GLY A 65 1.06 2.43 -8.74
CA GLY A 65 -0.24 1.84 -9.05
C GLY A 65 -1.28 2.88 -9.44
N THR A 66 -2.43 2.39 -9.88
CA THR A 66 -3.63 3.20 -10.16
C THR A 66 -4.69 2.89 -9.12
N VAL A 67 -5.30 3.93 -8.52
CA VAL A 67 -6.45 3.73 -7.63
C VAL A 67 -7.66 3.35 -8.48
N ILE A 68 -8.14 2.12 -8.33
CA ILE A 68 -9.37 1.66 -8.98
C ILE A 68 -10.57 2.18 -8.18
N SER A 69 -11.37 3.05 -8.80
CA SER A 69 -12.55 3.68 -8.20
C SER A 69 -13.66 3.79 -9.24
N GLU A 70 -14.89 3.46 -8.83
CA GLU A 70 -16.08 3.59 -9.66
C GLU A 70 -16.36 5.05 -10.03
N GLU A 71 -15.95 6.01 -9.21
CA GLU A 71 -16.17 7.45 -9.44
C GLU A 71 -15.44 7.98 -10.68
N ILE A 72 -14.33 7.32 -11.06
CA ILE A 72 -13.55 7.64 -12.26
C ILE A 72 -13.78 6.63 -13.39
N GLY A 73 -14.81 5.79 -13.25
CA GLY A 73 -15.22 4.81 -14.27
C GLY A 73 -14.28 3.61 -14.40
N LEU A 74 -13.43 3.34 -13.40
CA LEU A 74 -12.56 2.16 -13.39
C LEU A 74 -13.25 1.00 -12.67
N GLU A 75 -13.23 -0.16 -13.31
CA GLU A 75 -13.83 -1.39 -12.78
C GLU A 75 -12.72 -2.40 -12.44
N LEU A 76 -12.86 -3.07 -11.30
CA LEU A 76 -11.92 -4.12 -10.86
C LEU A 76 -11.82 -5.28 -11.87
N GLU A 77 -12.87 -5.50 -12.66
CA GLU A 77 -12.92 -6.57 -13.67
C GLU A 77 -12.03 -6.28 -14.88
N LYS A 78 -11.81 -4.99 -15.18
CA LYS A 78 -10.96 -4.51 -16.27
C LYS A 78 -9.53 -4.22 -15.82
N ALA A 79 -9.28 -4.22 -14.51
CA ALA A 79 -7.96 -3.96 -13.95
C ALA A 79 -6.92 -5.00 -14.44
N THR A 80 -5.78 -4.48 -14.84
CA THR A 80 -4.63 -5.23 -15.36
C THR A 80 -3.51 -5.31 -14.33
N LEU A 81 -2.42 -6.03 -14.65
CA LEU A 81 -1.23 -6.05 -13.78
C LEU A 81 -0.50 -4.70 -13.77
N GLU A 82 -0.70 -3.85 -14.77
CA GLU A 82 -0.08 -2.52 -14.86
C GLU A 82 -0.77 -1.52 -13.93
N ASP A 83 -2.05 -1.73 -13.63
CA ASP A 83 -2.79 -0.92 -12.65
C ASP A 83 -2.37 -1.21 -11.20
N LEU A 84 -1.73 -2.36 -10.96
CA LEU A 84 -1.30 -2.78 -9.63
C LEU A 84 0.07 -2.19 -9.28
N GLY A 85 0.11 -1.43 -8.19
CA GLY A 85 1.36 -0.96 -7.61
C GLY A 85 2.23 -2.12 -7.10
N GLN A 86 3.55 -1.89 -7.05
CA GLN A 86 4.50 -2.86 -6.51
C GLN A 86 5.37 -2.25 -5.42
N ALA A 87 5.82 -3.11 -4.50
CA ALA A 87 6.79 -2.81 -3.48
C ALA A 87 7.65 -4.03 -3.22
N LYS A 88 8.87 -3.82 -2.73
CA LYS A 88 9.80 -4.90 -2.42
C LYS A 88 9.36 -5.73 -1.23
N ARG A 89 8.76 -5.08 -0.23
CA ARG A 89 8.28 -5.76 0.98
C ARG A 89 7.12 -4.99 1.60
N VAL A 90 6.14 -5.72 2.08
CA VAL A 90 5.09 -5.19 2.96
C VAL A 90 5.07 -6.00 4.24
N VAL A 91 4.91 -5.32 5.38
CA VAL A 91 4.73 -5.93 6.70
C VAL A 91 3.39 -5.46 7.26
N ILE A 92 2.57 -6.41 7.71
CA ILE A 92 1.24 -6.15 8.26
C ILE A 92 1.21 -6.75 9.66
N ASN A 93 0.82 -5.93 10.64
CA ASN A 93 0.51 -6.34 12.00
C ASN A 93 -0.98 -6.08 12.26
N LYS A 94 -1.44 -6.34 13.49
CA LYS A 94 -2.83 -6.12 13.92
C LYS A 94 -3.32 -4.70 13.58
N ASP A 95 -2.49 -3.69 13.85
CA ASP A 95 -2.89 -2.28 13.79
C ASP A 95 -2.08 -1.46 12.78
N THR A 96 -1.07 -2.05 12.13
CA THR A 96 -0.13 -1.32 11.26
C THR A 96 0.15 -2.05 9.95
N THR A 97 0.26 -1.28 8.87
CA THR A 97 0.75 -1.75 7.56
C THR A 97 1.91 -0.86 7.13
N THR A 98 3.04 -1.48 6.80
CA THR A 98 4.27 -0.79 6.38
C THR A 98 4.67 -1.28 5.00
N VAL A 99 4.65 -0.37 4.03
CA VAL A 99 5.11 -0.60 2.66
C VAL A 99 6.56 -0.12 2.56
N ILE A 100 7.46 -0.99 2.12
CA ILE A 100 8.90 -0.75 2.08
C ILE A 100 9.38 -0.84 0.63
N ASP A 101 10.07 0.21 0.19
CA ASP A 101 10.74 0.27 -1.13
C ASP A 101 9.70 0.05 -2.26
N GLY A 102 8.76 0.99 -2.36
CA GLY A 102 7.78 1.06 -3.45
C GLY A 102 8.45 1.46 -4.77
N ILE A 103 7.89 1.03 -5.90
CA ILE A 103 8.49 1.26 -7.23
C ILE A 103 8.09 2.61 -7.87
N GLY A 104 7.44 3.50 -7.11
CA GLY A 104 7.07 4.83 -7.58
C GLY A 104 8.28 5.65 -8.00
N GLU A 105 8.17 6.35 -9.12
CA GLU A 105 9.23 7.25 -9.57
C GLU A 105 9.39 8.43 -8.61
N GLU A 106 10.64 8.79 -8.31
CA GLU A 106 10.95 9.86 -7.37
C GLU A 106 10.33 11.20 -7.81
N ALA A 107 10.31 11.49 -9.11
CA ALA A 107 9.68 12.69 -9.66
C ALA A 107 8.18 12.76 -9.33
N THR A 108 7.46 11.64 -9.47
CA THR A 108 6.03 11.56 -9.17
C THR A 108 5.77 11.70 -7.67
N ILE A 109 6.61 11.08 -6.84
CA ILE A 109 6.53 11.21 -5.38
C ILE A 109 6.80 12.65 -4.93
N GLN A 110 7.85 13.30 -5.44
CA GLN A 110 8.17 14.70 -5.11
C GLN A 110 7.11 15.67 -5.64
N GLY A 111 6.54 15.40 -6.81
CA GLY A 111 5.39 16.13 -7.34
C GLY A 111 4.19 16.04 -6.39
N ARG A 112 3.90 14.83 -5.90
CA ARG A 112 2.83 14.61 -4.92
C ARG A 112 3.09 15.31 -3.59
N VAL A 113 4.32 15.26 -3.08
CA VAL A 113 4.71 15.99 -1.86
C VAL A 113 4.53 17.49 -2.03
N SER A 114 4.92 18.04 -3.18
CA SER A 114 4.78 19.47 -3.49
C SER A 114 3.31 19.90 -3.54
N GLN A 115 2.44 19.10 -4.17
CA GLN A 115 0.99 19.34 -4.19
C GLN A 115 0.41 19.41 -2.77
N ILE A 116 0.78 18.47 -1.90
CA ILE A 116 0.26 18.45 -0.52
C ILE A 116 0.82 19.63 0.29
N ARG A 117 2.08 20.04 0.06
CA ARG A 117 2.65 21.25 0.67
C ARG A 117 1.90 22.52 0.29
N GLN A 118 1.48 22.65 -0.97
CA GLN A 118 0.64 23.77 -1.39
C GLN A 118 -0.73 23.73 -0.68
N GLN A 119 -1.35 22.55 -0.55
CA GLN A 119 -2.61 22.39 0.19
C GLN A 119 -2.48 22.80 1.67
N ILE A 120 -1.31 22.64 2.28
CA ILE A 120 -1.03 23.08 3.67
C ILE A 120 -1.10 24.60 3.80
N GLU A 121 -0.60 25.33 2.79
CA GLU A 121 -0.60 26.80 2.77
C GLU A 121 -2.01 27.37 2.57
N GLU A 122 -2.82 26.70 1.75
CA GLU A 122 -4.21 27.06 1.46
C GLU A 122 -5.18 26.63 2.57
N ALA A 123 -4.75 25.75 3.49
CA ALA A 123 -5.59 25.24 4.57
C ALA A 123 -5.92 26.33 5.60
N THR A 124 -7.22 26.59 5.75
CA THR A 124 -7.78 27.57 6.69
C THR A 124 -7.99 27.02 8.10
N SER A 125 -7.93 25.70 8.27
CA SER A 125 -8.11 25.01 9.54
C SER A 125 -6.83 24.34 10.00
N ASP A 126 -6.50 24.48 11.29
CA ASP A 126 -5.34 23.82 11.90
C ASP A 126 -5.45 22.29 11.83
N TYR A 127 -6.67 21.76 11.90
CA TYR A 127 -6.93 20.33 11.77
C TYR A 127 -6.50 19.80 10.39
N ASP A 128 -6.86 20.51 9.31
CA ASP A 128 -6.50 20.10 7.95
C ASP A 128 -4.99 20.22 7.75
N ARG A 129 -4.39 21.29 8.28
CA ARG A 129 -2.94 21.50 8.25
C ARG A 129 -2.18 20.34 8.91
N GLU A 130 -2.59 19.93 10.10
CA GLU A 130 -2.01 18.78 10.82
C GLU A 130 -2.11 17.50 9.99
N LYS A 131 -3.28 17.20 9.42
CA LYS A 131 -3.49 15.95 8.66
C LYS A 131 -2.74 15.94 7.33
N LEU A 132 -2.58 17.09 6.68
CA LEU A 132 -1.76 17.20 5.48
C LEU A 132 -0.27 17.06 5.82
N GLN A 133 0.19 17.62 6.94
CA GLN A 133 1.56 17.43 7.42
C GLN A 133 1.88 15.96 7.71
N GLU A 134 0.96 15.21 8.32
CA GLU A 134 1.13 13.76 8.53
C GLU A 134 1.33 12.99 7.21
N ARG A 135 0.60 13.38 6.16
CA ARG A 135 0.72 12.75 4.84
C ARG A 135 2.07 13.07 4.19
N VAL A 136 2.49 14.33 4.22
CA VAL A 136 3.81 14.75 3.72
C VAL A 136 4.92 14.02 4.48
N ALA A 137 4.83 13.92 5.81
CA ALA A 137 5.83 13.25 6.62
C ALA A 137 5.98 11.76 6.22
N LYS A 138 4.88 11.06 5.93
CA LYS A 138 4.91 9.66 5.49
C LYS A 138 5.50 9.50 4.09
N LEU A 139 5.17 10.38 3.15
CA LEU A 139 5.69 10.31 1.78
C LEU A 139 7.16 10.73 1.67
N ALA A 140 7.54 11.82 2.34
CA ALA A 140 8.89 12.37 2.27
C ALA A 140 9.88 11.68 3.23
N GLY A 141 9.40 11.18 4.38
CA GLY A 141 10.25 10.55 5.40
C GLY A 141 10.72 9.14 5.03
N GLY A 142 9.96 8.43 4.18
CA GLY A 142 10.31 7.09 3.71
C GLY A 142 10.39 6.05 4.83
N VAL A 143 11.12 4.96 4.58
CA VAL A 143 11.30 3.85 5.53
C VAL A 143 12.78 3.49 5.64
N ALA A 144 13.33 3.61 6.85
CA ALA A 144 14.69 3.15 7.14
C ALA A 144 14.72 1.61 7.25
N VAL A 145 15.66 0.98 6.55
CA VAL A 145 15.84 -0.48 6.57
C VAL A 145 17.22 -0.84 7.08
N ILE A 146 17.27 -1.55 8.20
CA ILE A 146 18.51 -2.08 8.77
C ILE A 146 18.68 -3.54 8.33
N LYS A 147 19.81 -3.85 7.68
CA LYS A 147 20.18 -5.22 7.28
C LYS A 147 21.23 -5.76 8.23
N VAL A 148 20.87 -6.76 9.03
CA VAL A 148 21.75 -7.39 10.02
C VAL A 148 22.54 -8.52 9.36
N GLY A 149 23.87 -8.39 9.31
CA GLY A 149 24.78 -9.44 8.84
C GLY A 149 25.28 -10.34 9.98
N ALA A 150 25.50 -11.62 9.67
CA ALA A 150 26.11 -12.62 10.55
C ALA A 150 26.82 -13.72 9.72
N ALA A 151 27.65 -14.54 10.37
CA ALA A 151 28.41 -15.61 9.70
C ALA A 151 27.55 -16.86 9.44
N THR A 152 26.53 -17.11 10.27
CA THR A 152 25.57 -18.21 10.08
C THR A 152 24.11 -17.73 10.11
N GLU A 153 23.19 -18.54 9.57
CA GLU A 153 21.75 -18.22 9.57
C GLU A 153 21.18 -18.15 11.00
N VAL A 154 21.67 -19.00 11.91
CA VAL A 154 21.24 -19.04 13.32
C VAL A 154 21.63 -17.74 14.03
N GLU A 155 22.89 -17.33 13.90
CA GLU A 155 23.38 -16.05 14.46
C GLU A 155 22.67 -14.85 13.84
N MET A 156 22.35 -14.88 12.55
CA MET A 156 21.58 -13.81 11.90
C MET A 156 20.20 -13.67 12.54
N LYS A 157 19.50 -14.79 12.76
CA LYS A 157 18.17 -14.78 13.40
C LYS A 157 18.24 -14.31 14.84
N GLU A 158 19.24 -14.76 15.59
CA GLU A 158 19.46 -14.32 16.98
C GLU A 158 19.77 -12.83 17.06
N LYS A 159 20.72 -12.34 16.26
CA LYS A 159 21.13 -10.93 16.24
C LYS A 159 20.03 -10.00 15.73
N LYS A 160 19.15 -10.48 14.85
CA LYS A 160 17.96 -9.74 14.40
C LYS A 160 16.87 -9.66 15.48
N ALA A 161 16.83 -10.60 16.41
CA ALA A 161 15.82 -10.66 17.46
C ALA A 161 16.19 -9.86 18.72
N ARG A 162 17.48 -9.55 18.90
CA ARG A 162 18.00 -8.66 19.96
C ARG A 162 17.94 -7.19 19.51
#